data_AF-A0A7S2V9J1-F1
#
_entry.id   AF-A0A7S2V9J1-F1
#
_cell.length_a   1.000
_cell.length_b   1.000
_cell.length_c   1.000
_cell.angle_alpha   90.00
_cell.angle_beta   90.00
_cell.angle_gamma   90.00
#
_symmetry.space_group_name_H-M   'P 1'
#
loop_
_entity.id
_entity.type
_entity.pdbx_description
1 polymer ?
#
loop_
_entity_poly.entity_id
_entity_poly.type
_entity_poly.pdbx_seq_one_letter_code
_entity_poly.pdbx_strand_id
1 'polypeptide(L)'
;VFFLWAFAAVFFTACMVIDERRQIENRRECVCCMTRKRSAQEIEETMGANNGSLFMMYFRDYHGKAILSWPGKVLVLIVFAGLMAFGAYSATLLNVEDTQRDFIPQGTSLSDFFEASDELFPDQGINFFFVFEGETAIFQGREELA
;
A
#
# COMPACT_ATOMS: atom_id res chain seq x y z
N VAL A 1 -5.21 1.20 12.59
CA VAL A 1 -4.34 0.03 12.91
C VAL A 1 -4.44 -0.39 14.37
N PHE A 2 -4.26 0.51 15.35
CA PHE A 2 -4.35 0.16 16.78
C PHE A 2 -5.67 -0.53 17.17
N PHE A 3 -6.82 0.01 16.73
CA PHE A 3 -8.12 -0.62 16.97
C PHE A 3 -8.19 -2.06 16.41
N LEU A 4 -7.71 -2.28 15.19
CA LEU A 4 -7.69 -3.62 14.57
C LEU A 4 -6.80 -4.59 15.35
N TRP A 5 -5.65 -4.11 15.84
CA TRP A 5 -4.77 -4.91 16.70
C TRP A 5 -5.45 -5.26 18.03
N ALA A 6 -6.07 -4.30 18.71
CA ALA A 6 -6.76 -4.53 19.97
C ALA A 6 -7.98 -5.47 19.79
N PHE A 7 -8.76 -5.27 18.72
CA PHE A 7 -9.87 -6.14 18.36
C PHE A 7 -9.39 -7.57 18.06
N ALA A 8 -8.30 -7.73 17.30
CA ALA A 8 -7.71 -9.03 17.03
C ALA A 8 -7.17 -9.69 18.32
N ALA A 9 -6.48 -8.93 19.17
CA ALA A 9 -5.87 -9.44 20.39
C ALA A 9 -6.87 -9.84 21.47
N VAL A 10 -8.07 -9.24 21.50
CA VAL A 10 -9.08 -9.48 22.54
C VAL A 10 -10.27 -10.26 22.01
N PHE A 11 -10.95 -9.74 20.98
CA PHE A 11 -12.18 -10.35 20.49
C PHE A 11 -11.89 -11.60 19.66
N PHE A 12 -10.95 -11.52 18.71
CA PHE A 12 -10.63 -12.66 17.85
C PHE A 12 -9.95 -13.80 18.63
N THR A 13 -9.01 -13.50 19.53
CA THR A 13 -8.41 -14.53 20.40
C THR A 13 -9.45 -15.18 21.32
N ALA A 14 -10.40 -14.43 21.88
CA ALA A 14 -11.49 -15.01 22.66
C ALA A 14 -12.35 -15.98 21.82
N CYS A 15 -12.69 -15.59 20.60
CA CYS A 15 -13.38 -16.47 19.66
C CYS A 15 -12.54 -17.69 19.28
N MET A 16 -11.22 -17.54 19.09
CA MET A 16 -10.29 -18.64 18.81
C MET A 16 -10.25 -19.65 19.97
N VAL A 17 -10.19 -19.20 21.22
CA VAL A 17 -10.21 -20.10 22.40
C VAL A 17 -11.54 -20.85 22.48
N ILE A 18 -12.67 -20.19 22.20
CA ILE A 18 -13.98 -20.85 22.13
C ILE A 18 -13.99 -21.89 20.99
N ASP A 19 -13.38 -21.59 19.85
CA ASP A 19 -13.27 -22.49 18.71
C ASP A 19 -12.39 -23.71 19.02
N GLU A 20 -11.22 -23.53 19.64
CA GLU A 20 -10.36 -24.64 20.05
C GLU A 20 -11.07 -25.57 21.04
N ARG A 21 -11.76 -25.01 22.05
CA ARG A 21 -12.58 -25.81 22.98
C ARG A 21 -13.65 -26.61 22.24
N ARG A 22 -14.27 -26.02 21.21
CA ARG A 22 -15.25 -26.70 20.37
C ARG A 22 -14.63 -27.83 19.54
N GLN A 23 -13.43 -27.63 18.99
CA GLN A 23 -12.69 -28.65 18.25
C GLN A 23 -12.28 -29.82 19.14
N ILE A 24 -11.79 -29.55 20.36
CA ILE A 24 -11.46 -30.57 21.37
C ILE A 24 -12.69 -31.42 21.72
N GLU A 25 -13.85 -30.77 21.88
CA GLU A 25 -15.13 -31.42 22.18
C GLU A 25 -15.80 -32.07 20.93
N ASN A 26 -15.11 -32.06 19.77
CA ASN A 26 -15.53 -32.65 18.50
C ASN A 26 -16.96 -32.27 18.05
N ARG A 27 -17.33 -31.01 18.29
CA ARG A 27 -18.60 -30.41 17.83
C ARG A 27 -18.44 -29.85 16.41
N ARG A 28 -19.49 -29.96 15.59
CA ARG A 28 -19.48 -29.49 14.19
C ARG A 28 -19.46 -27.97 14.07
N GLU A 29 -18.95 -27.50 12.93
CA GLU A 29 -18.62 -26.08 12.73
C GLU A 29 -19.84 -25.14 12.71
N CYS A 30 -20.93 -25.55 12.09
CA CYS A 30 -22.14 -24.70 11.97
C CYS A 30 -23.29 -25.19 12.86
N VAL A 31 -23.12 -26.30 13.58
CA VAL A 31 -24.18 -26.92 14.39
C VAL A 31 -23.60 -27.31 15.74
N CYS A 32 -23.63 -26.37 16.68
CA CYS A 32 -23.06 -26.51 18.02
C CYS A 32 -23.66 -27.66 18.87
N CYS A 33 -24.77 -28.26 18.43
CA CYS A 33 -25.49 -29.28 19.18
C CYS A 33 -25.19 -30.72 18.74
N MET A 34 -24.43 -30.94 17.66
CA MET A 34 -24.14 -32.27 17.13
C MET A 34 -22.66 -32.59 17.21
N THR A 35 -22.32 -33.67 17.93
CA THR A 35 -20.97 -34.23 17.96
C THR A 35 -20.79 -35.26 16.84
N ARG A 36 -19.61 -35.28 16.23
CA ARG A 36 -19.25 -36.32 15.24
C ARG A 36 -18.71 -37.56 15.99
N LYS A 37 -18.93 -38.76 15.45
CA LYS A 37 -18.19 -39.95 15.91
C LYS A 37 -16.75 -39.83 15.41
N ARG A 38 -15.77 -39.85 16.33
CA ARG A 38 -14.34 -39.90 15.97
C ARG A 38 -14.03 -41.23 15.29
N SER A 39 -13.39 -41.19 14.13
CA SER A 39 -12.73 -42.36 13.57
C SER A 39 -11.38 -42.58 14.28
N ALA A 40 -10.89 -43.82 14.34
CA ALA A 40 -9.64 -44.15 15.03
C ALA A 40 -8.42 -43.39 14.47
N GLN A 41 -8.47 -43.05 13.18
CA GLN A 41 -7.44 -42.30 12.46
C GLN A 41 -7.39 -40.81 12.85
N GLU A 42 -8.54 -40.20 13.17
CA GLU A 42 -8.61 -38.80 13.62
C GLU A 42 -8.06 -38.61 15.04
N ILE A 43 -8.11 -39.64 15.90
CA ILE A 43 -7.54 -39.58 17.26
C ILE A 43 -6.01 -39.47 17.22
N GLU A 44 -5.38 -40.18 16.28
CA GLU A 44 -3.93 -40.17 16.07
C GLU A 44 -3.46 -38.83 15.49
N GLU A 45 -4.21 -38.26 14.53
CA GLU A 45 -3.89 -36.95 13.97
C GLU A 45 -4.03 -35.80 14.97
N THR A 46 -5.04 -35.84 15.85
CA THR A 46 -5.24 -34.78 16.87
C THR A 46 -4.16 -34.79 17.96
N MET A 47 -3.44 -35.91 18.15
CA MET A 47 -2.46 -36.08 19.22
C MET A 47 -1.00 -36.07 18.74
N GLY A 48 -0.73 -36.18 17.43
CA GLY A 48 0.66 -36.35 16.97
C GLY A 48 0.99 -36.00 15.52
N ALA A 49 0.08 -35.49 14.70
CA ALA A 49 0.42 -35.21 13.31
C ALA A 49 1.19 -33.88 13.17
N ASN A 50 2.51 -33.96 13.32
CA ASN A 50 3.52 -32.95 12.93
C ASN A 50 3.61 -32.75 11.39
N ASN A 51 2.51 -32.99 10.68
CA ASN A 51 2.41 -32.81 9.25
C ASN A 51 1.80 -31.44 9.03
N GLY A 52 2.65 -30.41 9.06
CA GLY A 52 2.25 -29.08 8.61
C GLY A 52 1.57 -29.17 7.24
N SER A 53 0.69 -28.21 6.92
CA SER A 53 -0.01 -28.18 5.63
C SER A 53 0.98 -28.40 4.48
N LEU A 54 0.55 -29.06 3.40
CA LEU A 54 1.40 -29.34 2.23
C LEU A 54 2.15 -28.09 1.73
N PHE A 55 1.50 -26.93 1.84
CA PHE A 55 2.10 -25.63 1.56
C PHE A 55 3.26 -25.29 2.49
N MET A 56 3.12 -25.50 3.80
CA MET A 56 4.17 -25.27 4.79
C MET A 56 5.37 -26.20 4.55
N MET A 57 5.12 -27.46 4.19
CA MET A 57 6.18 -28.40 3.83
C MET A 57 6.92 -27.95 2.56
N TYR A 58 6.20 -27.57 1.52
CA TYR A 58 6.78 -27.05 0.28
C TYR A 58 7.63 -25.78 0.51
N PHE A 59 7.11 -24.85 1.30
CA PHE A 59 7.81 -23.60 1.59
C PHE A 59 9.07 -23.84 2.42
N ARG A 60 9.00 -24.69 3.44
CA ARG A 60 10.14 -25.05 4.30
C ARG A 60 11.22 -25.81 3.53
N ASP A 61 10.81 -26.80 2.75
CA ASP A 61 11.73 -27.81 2.23
C ASP A 61 12.32 -27.42 0.87
N TYR A 62 11.61 -26.62 0.05
CA TYR A 62 12.06 -26.18 -1.27
C TYR A 62 12.40 -24.69 -1.32
N HIS A 63 11.40 -23.81 -1.15
CA HIS A 63 11.60 -22.36 -1.34
C HIS A 63 12.57 -21.75 -0.31
N GLY A 64 12.42 -22.10 0.96
CA GLY A 64 13.27 -21.59 2.03
C GLY A 64 14.74 -21.93 1.80
N LYS A 65 15.03 -23.19 1.44
CA LYS A 65 16.42 -23.63 1.15
C LYS A 65 16.98 -22.99 -0.12
N ALA A 66 16.16 -22.82 -1.16
CA ALA A 66 16.59 -22.18 -2.41
C ALA A 66 17.01 -20.71 -2.19
N ILE A 67 16.19 -19.93 -1.49
CA ILE A 67 16.47 -18.51 -1.19
C ILE A 67 17.65 -18.35 -0.23
N LEU A 68 17.75 -19.24 0.78
CA LEU A 68 18.79 -19.15 1.81
C LEU A 68 20.13 -19.77 1.38
N SER A 69 20.17 -20.43 0.23
CA SER A 69 21.41 -20.90 -0.38
C SER A 69 22.37 -19.74 -0.66
N TRP A 70 23.67 -19.99 -0.67
CA TRP A 70 24.68 -18.98 -0.98
C TRP A 70 24.41 -18.23 -2.31
N PRO A 71 24.13 -18.91 -3.45
CA PRO A 71 23.79 -18.21 -4.68
C PRO A 71 22.45 -17.46 -4.59
N GLY A 72 21.46 -18.01 -3.87
CA GLY A 72 20.15 -17.37 -3.65
C GLY A 72 20.27 -16.03 -2.94
N LYS A 73 21.07 -15.96 -1.87
CA LYS A 73 21.34 -14.71 -1.12
C LYS A 73 21.98 -13.63 -1.99
N VAL A 74 22.98 -14.00 -2.79
CA VAL A 74 23.67 -13.05 -3.68
C VAL A 74 22.70 -12.51 -4.73
N LEU A 75 21.92 -13.38 -5.37
CA LEU A 75 20.92 -12.98 -6.37
C LEU A 75 19.88 -12.03 -5.79
N VAL A 76 19.30 -12.38 -4.63
CA VAL A 76 18.30 -11.53 -3.96
C VAL A 76 18.88 -10.16 -3.64
N LEU A 77 20.09 -10.08 -3.07
CA LEU A 77 20.70 -8.80 -2.75
C LEU A 77 20.95 -7.93 -3.99
N ILE A 78 21.42 -8.51 -5.09
CA ILE A 78 21.64 -7.78 -6.34
C ILE A 78 20.32 -7.24 -6.89
N VAL A 79 19.26 -8.05 -6.90
CA VAL A 79 17.94 -7.64 -7.41
C VAL A 79 17.36 -6.53 -6.56
N PHE A 80 17.35 -6.66 -5.22
CA PHE A 80 16.81 -5.62 -4.33
C PHE A 80 17.65 -4.35 -4.32
N ALA A 81 18.99 -4.45 -4.41
CA ALA A 81 19.85 -3.28 -4.55
C ALA A 81 19.59 -2.55 -5.87
N GLY A 82 19.40 -3.30 -6.96
CA GLY A 82 19.02 -2.76 -8.27
C GLY A 82 17.67 -2.05 -8.24
N LEU A 83 16.65 -2.68 -7.64
CA LEU A 83 15.32 -2.08 -7.46
C LEU A 83 15.38 -0.82 -6.58
N MET A 84 16.19 -0.83 -5.52
CA MET A 84 16.38 0.34 -4.65
C MET A 84 17.06 1.49 -5.40
N ALA A 85 18.14 1.21 -6.15
CA ALA A 85 18.83 2.21 -6.96
C ALA A 85 17.92 2.77 -8.06
N PHE A 86 17.17 1.89 -8.74
CA PHE A 86 16.19 2.28 -9.75
C PHE A 86 15.05 3.12 -9.16
N GLY A 87 14.53 2.73 -8.00
CA GLY A 87 13.49 3.48 -7.30
C GLY A 87 13.98 4.85 -6.83
N ALA A 88 15.19 4.94 -6.28
CA ALA A 88 15.80 6.21 -5.88
C ALA A 88 16.04 7.12 -7.09
N TYR A 89 16.54 6.57 -8.20
CA TYR A 89 16.71 7.32 -9.44
C TYR A 89 15.37 7.78 -10.02
N SER A 90 14.38 6.90 -10.09
CA SER A 90 13.04 7.22 -10.59
C SER A 90 12.35 8.29 -9.74
N ALA A 91 12.58 8.29 -8.42
CA ALA A 91 12.06 9.34 -7.54
C ALA A 91 12.61 10.73 -7.89
N THR A 92 13.83 10.83 -8.43
CA THR A 92 14.39 12.12 -8.90
C THR A 92 13.80 12.59 -10.23
N LEU A 93 13.23 11.68 -11.02
CA LEU A 93 12.60 11.97 -12.30
C LEU A 93 11.09 12.24 -12.18
N LEU A 94 10.55 12.21 -10.96
CA LEU A 94 9.13 12.41 -10.73
C LEU A 94 8.79 13.89 -10.94
N ASN A 95 8.19 14.19 -12.09
CA ASN A 95 7.63 15.50 -12.35
C ASN A 95 6.42 15.72 -11.44
N VAL A 96 6.39 16.88 -10.78
CA VAL A 96 5.19 17.34 -10.07
C VAL A 96 4.26 17.93 -11.13
N GLU A 97 3.44 17.05 -11.72
CA GLU A 97 2.37 17.49 -12.60
C GLU A 97 1.23 18.08 -11.75
N ASP A 98 0.65 19.18 -12.24
CA ASP A 98 -0.45 19.84 -11.54
C ASP A 98 -1.72 19.00 -11.69
N THR A 99 -2.04 18.26 -10.62
CA THR A 99 -3.19 17.35 -10.52
C THR A 99 -4.55 18.05 -10.66
N GLN A 100 -4.63 19.38 -10.73
CA GLN A 100 -5.90 20.10 -10.85
C GLN A 100 -6.74 19.65 -12.05
N ARG A 101 -6.10 19.35 -13.18
CA ARG A 101 -6.82 18.88 -14.38
C ARG A 101 -7.22 17.41 -14.32
N ASP A 102 -6.58 16.62 -13.47
CA ASP A 102 -6.85 15.18 -13.28
C ASP A 102 -8.16 14.94 -12.50
N PHE A 103 -8.65 15.96 -11.77
CA PHE A 103 -9.98 15.94 -11.16
C PHE A 103 -11.12 16.25 -12.14
N ILE A 104 -10.81 16.68 -13.37
CA ILE A 104 -11.82 16.99 -14.39
C ILE A 104 -12.15 15.69 -15.13
N PRO A 105 -13.40 15.20 -15.08
CA PRO A 105 -13.78 14.02 -15.83
C PRO A 105 -13.64 14.28 -17.33
N GLN A 106 -13.07 13.30 -18.03
CA GLN A 106 -12.82 13.39 -19.47
C GLN A 106 -14.13 13.45 -20.27
N GLY A 107 -14.12 14.22 -21.36
CA GLY A 107 -15.28 14.41 -22.23
C GLY A 107 -16.28 15.46 -21.74
N THR A 108 -15.85 16.37 -20.86
CA THR A 108 -16.65 17.54 -20.47
C THR A 108 -16.21 18.75 -21.27
N SER A 109 -17.10 19.72 -21.49
CA SER A 109 -16.74 20.97 -22.19
C SER A 109 -15.61 21.75 -21.51
N LEU A 110 -15.34 21.47 -20.22
CA LEU A 110 -14.20 22.01 -19.49
C LEU A 110 -12.88 21.36 -19.93
N SER A 111 -12.82 20.04 -20.14
CA SER A 111 -11.61 19.40 -20.66
C SER A 111 -11.27 19.93 -22.06
N ASP A 112 -12.28 20.06 -22.92
CA ASP A 112 -12.12 20.54 -24.29
C ASP A 112 -11.67 22.01 -24.32
N PHE A 113 -12.17 22.83 -23.39
CA PHE A 113 -11.73 24.22 -23.25
C PHE A 113 -10.27 24.31 -22.81
N PHE A 114 -9.84 23.51 -21.83
CA PHE A 114 -8.45 23.54 -21.37
C PHE A 114 -7.47 23.02 -22.43
N GLU A 115 -7.85 21.99 -23.18
CA GLU A 115 -7.05 21.48 -24.30
C GLU A 115 -6.93 22.51 -25.44
N ALA A 116 -8.05 23.13 -25.85
CA ALA A 116 -8.02 24.20 -26.84
C ALA A 116 -7.26 25.45 -26.34
N SER A 117 -7.38 25.78 -25.06
CA SER A 117 -6.66 26.91 -24.46
C SER A 117 -5.15 26.70 -24.49
N ASP A 118 -4.67 25.49 -24.19
CA ASP A 118 -3.24 25.17 -24.25
C ASP A 118 -2.71 25.17 -25.69
N GLU A 119 -3.51 24.70 -26.65
CA GLU A 119 -3.13 24.66 -28.07
C GLU A 119 -3.08 26.07 -28.69
N LEU A 120 -4.08 26.90 -28.44
CA LEU A 120 -4.22 28.23 -29.06
C LEU A 120 -3.42 29.31 -28.33
N PHE A 121 -3.16 29.15 -27.03
CA PHE A 121 -2.55 30.19 -26.19
C PHE A 121 -1.43 29.66 -25.28
N PRO A 122 -0.37 29.04 -25.83
CA PRO A 122 0.70 28.44 -25.03
C PRO A 122 1.52 29.46 -24.21
N ASP A 123 1.58 30.72 -24.65
CA ASP A 123 2.36 31.78 -24.00
C ASP A 123 1.52 32.68 -23.08
N GLN A 124 0.20 32.50 -23.03
CA GLN A 124 -0.70 33.31 -22.19
C GLN A 124 -0.85 32.65 -20.81
N GLY A 125 -0.06 33.11 -19.85
CA GLY A 125 -0.20 32.72 -18.46
C GLY A 125 -1.36 33.44 -17.75
N ILE A 126 -1.48 33.19 -16.45
CA ILE A 126 -2.38 33.97 -15.60
C ILE A 126 -1.82 35.38 -15.34
N ASN A 127 -2.71 36.37 -15.25
CA ASN A 127 -2.30 37.72 -14.88
C ASN A 127 -1.79 37.73 -13.43
N PHE A 128 -0.50 38.03 -13.27
CA PHE A 128 0.13 38.19 -11.97
C PHE A 128 0.22 39.67 -11.61
N PHE A 129 -0.46 40.08 -10.55
CA PHE A 129 -0.44 41.46 -10.08
C PHE A 129 0.48 41.60 -8.87
N PHE A 130 1.51 42.44 -8.99
CA PHE A 130 2.28 42.88 -7.83
C PHE A 130 1.50 43.98 -7.11
N VAL A 131 0.97 43.66 -5.93
CA VAL A 131 0.32 44.64 -5.06
C VAL A 131 1.32 45.01 -3.96
N PHE A 132 1.72 46.29 -3.93
CA PHE A 132 2.55 46.82 -2.86
C PHE A 132 1.63 47.34 -1.75
N GLU A 133 1.73 46.75 -0.56
CA GLU A 133 1.06 47.28 0.64
C GLU A 133 2.00 48.27 1.35
N GLY A 134 1.58 49.54 1.43
CA GLY A 134 2.27 50.63 2.13
C GLY A 134 2.57 51.86 1.25
N GLU A 135 2.63 53.05 1.85
CA GLU A 135 3.11 54.29 1.20
C GLU A 135 4.61 54.18 0.91
N THR A 136 4.96 53.62 -0.23
CA THR A 136 6.31 53.80 -0.78
C THR A 136 6.33 55.12 -1.52
N ALA A 137 7.18 56.06 -1.10
CA ALA A 137 7.34 57.35 -1.79
C ALA A 137 8.14 57.15 -3.10
N ILE A 138 7.50 56.55 -4.12
CA ILE A 138 8.12 56.17 -5.40
C ILE A 138 8.72 57.39 -6.14
N PHE A 139 8.27 58.61 -5.81
CA PHE A 139 8.68 59.84 -6.46
C PHE A 139 9.83 60.61 -5.78
N GLN A 140 10.32 60.19 -4.60
CA GLN A 140 11.37 60.94 -3.89
C GLN A 140 12.78 60.79 -4.49
N GLY A 141 12.99 59.81 -5.39
CA GLY A 141 14.30 59.51 -6.00
C GLY A 141 14.46 59.90 -7.47
N ARG A 142 13.52 60.64 -8.07
CA ARG A 142 13.68 61.11 -9.46
C ARG A 142 14.50 62.41 -9.46
N GLU A 143 15.77 62.34 -9.84
CA GLU A 143 16.50 63.52 -10.31
C GLU A 143 15.83 64.01 -11.61
N GLU A 144 15.51 65.30 -11.66
CA GLU A 144 14.99 65.95 -12.85
C GLU A 144 16.03 65.84 -13.97
N LEU A 145 15.70 65.14 -15.05
CA LEU A 145 16.51 65.12 -16.26
C LEU A 145 16.52 66.54 -16.84
N ALA A 146 17.61 67.27 -16.57
CA ALA A 146 17.95 68.55 -17.17
C ALA A 146 18.38 68.41 -18.63
#